data_AF-A0A6J1QK90-F1
#
_entry.id   AF-A0A6J1QK90-F1
#
_cell.length_a   1.000
_cell.length_b   1.000
_cell.length_c   1.000
_cell.angle_alpha   90.00
_cell.angle_beta   90.00
_cell.angle_gamma   90.00
#
_symmetry.space_group_name_H-M   'P 1'
#
loop_
_entity.id
_entity.type
_entity.pdbx_description
1 polymer ?
#
loop_
_entity_poly.entity_id
_entity_poly.type
_entity_poly.pdbx_seq_one_letter_code
_entity_poly.pdbx_strand_id
1 'polypeptide(L)'
;MPSILKSSLENASFSIIFQIFCRCITFVLNAFVVRHVGLAVLGVITVRLLLLESTILFLSRELFVKACLTNTAEHNWAQVVNLLWLTVPTCVVMSFLCGYGWLFVLSTTEALPPYYTFAVWAVGLSCIIELSSLVVQLVASAFLFVRLKIILDTIMIVIRTMTFVPLILYYPENALLAFGIAQLVAAVFYTTSHYVYFHHHIKNLNKCSQKRRMSLKDSSDEYVIREFPFRAIKDFLPGQLENNDSYFDSKLIDLTWSFFWQGILKQVLTDGERYIMTIMPVLTFTEQGVYDIVNNMGSLAARFIFRPIEDSGYFYFTQMVKRDETIPDQNPAKVQESVNVLTRLCSVVTCIGLVVLVFGQSYSSLLLWLYGGSKLTLPLPVLLLRAHCLAVLLLGINGVTECYSNATADSATISKSNLIMIYQSIAFLGASYLFVIWFGPVGFIFGNCVNMSLRIIHSAKFINKRYQDTVYRPLRGLVPKPIFSTCLLVAAFVTNLSHTYLFPAAKAWHLVIGIVMFIIVLGSWIYENHWIYELINLATSKLYDWYERRQTKQKKSD
;
A
#
# COMPACT_ATOMS: atom_id res chain seq x y z
N MET A 1 -23.50 22.25 14.46
CA MET A 1 -23.13 21.28 13.38
C MET A 1 -21.95 21.69 12.48
N PRO A 2 -21.64 22.97 12.17
CA PRO A 2 -20.49 23.31 11.30
C PRO A 2 -19.09 23.14 11.94
N SER A 3 -18.98 23.22 13.28
CA SER A 3 -17.71 23.14 14.00
C SER A 3 -17.12 21.71 14.03
N ILE A 4 -17.96 20.69 14.08
CA ILE A 4 -17.54 19.29 14.09
C ILE A 4 -17.05 18.88 12.70
N LEU A 5 -17.75 19.26 11.63
CA LEU A 5 -17.34 18.94 10.26
C LEU A 5 -15.99 19.60 9.91
N LYS A 6 -15.79 20.86 10.33
CA LYS A 6 -14.53 21.58 10.15
C LYS A 6 -13.38 20.98 10.97
N SER A 7 -13.63 20.63 12.24
CA SER A 7 -12.65 19.92 13.09
C SER A 7 -12.31 18.52 12.53
N SER A 8 -13.30 17.80 12.01
CA SER A 8 -13.10 16.49 11.36
C SER A 8 -12.31 16.60 10.05
N LEU A 9 -12.56 17.62 9.22
CA LEU A 9 -11.79 17.90 8.00
C LEU A 9 -10.36 18.34 8.31
N GLU A 10 -10.16 19.22 9.31
CA GLU A 10 -8.84 19.63 9.77
C GLU A 10 -8.06 18.43 10.33
N ASN A 11 -8.72 17.57 11.13
CA ASN A 11 -8.11 16.36 11.65
C ASN A 11 -7.79 15.32 10.57
N ALA A 12 -8.66 15.14 9.56
CA ALA A 12 -8.42 14.25 8.42
C ALA A 12 -7.27 14.73 7.55
N SER A 13 -7.26 16.02 7.17
CA SER A 13 -6.18 16.61 6.37
C SER A 13 -4.82 16.54 7.08
N PHE A 14 -4.77 16.82 8.39
CA PHE A 14 -3.55 16.67 9.19
C PHE A 14 -3.07 15.21 9.21
N SER A 15 -3.99 14.25 9.32
CA SER A 15 -3.65 12.83 9.35
C SER A 15 -3.09 12.34 8.01
N ILE A 16 -3.59 12.87 6.89
CA ILE A 16 -3.08 12.58 5.54
C ILE A 16 -1.65 13.14 5.38
N ILE A 17 -1.43 14.42 5.73
CA ILE A 17 -0.10 15.05 5.65
C ILE A 17 0.89 14.30 6.53
N PHE A 18 0.47 13.96 7.75
CA PHE A 18 1.30 13.20 8.69
C PHE A 18 1.64 11.80 8.14
N GLN A 19 0.69 11.11 7.52
CA GLN A 19 0.95 9.80 6.91
C GLN A 19 1.94 9.90 5.73
N ILE A 20 1.84 10.94 4.91
CA ILE A 20 2.80 11.20 3.83
C ILE A 20 4.21 11.41 4.40
N PHE A 21 4.33 12.26 5.44
CA PHE A 21 5.60 12.51 6.11
C PHE A 21 6.21 11.22 6.68
N CYS A 22 5.43 10.39 7.38
CA CYS A 22 5.89 9.10 7.89
C CYS A 22 6.36 8.17 6.76
N ARG A 23 5.66 8.15 5.61
CA ARG A 23 6.09 7.37 4.42
C ARG A 23 7.40 7.88 3.81
N CYS A 24 7.64 9.19 3.84
CA CYS A 24 8.93 9.75 3.42
C CYS A 24 10.06 9.30 4.34
N ILE A 25 9.83 9.29 5.66
CA ILE A 25 10.80 8.78 6.63
C ILE A 25 11.13 7.32 6.34
N THR A 26 10.12 6.46 6.17
CA THR A 26 10.36 5.04 5.91
C THR A 26 11.06 4.79 4.57
N PHE A 27 10.78 5.60 3.55
CA PHE A 27 11.50 5.55 2.27
C PHE A 27 13.00 5.88 2.42
N VAL A 28 13.34 6.95 3.15
CA VAL A 28 14.73 7.32 3.42
C VAL A 28 15.46 6.27 4.24
N LEU A 29 14.80 5.71 5.26
CA LEU A 29 15.35 4.62 6.07
C LEU A 29 15.61 3.37 5.23
N ASN A 30 14.72 3.02 4.31
CA ASN A 30 14.93 1.90 3.39
C ASN A 30 16.09 2.16 2.43
N ALA A 31 16.22 3.37 1.88
CA ALA A 31 17.37 3.75 1.05
C ALA A 31 18.69 3.60 1.82
N PHE A 32 18.69 4.04 3.09
CA PHE A 32 19.84 3.91 3.97
C PHE A 32 20.22 2.44 4.22
N VAL A 33 19.23 1.57 4.49
CA VAL A 33 19.46 0.12 4.62
C VAL A 33 20.06 -0.46 3.33
N VAL A 34 19.51 -0.14 2.16
CA VAL A 34 20.00 -0.66 0.86
C VAL A 34 21.45 -0.27 0.59
N ARG A 35 21.88 0.92 1.02
CA ARG A 35 23.25 1.39 0.80
C ARG A 35 24.28 0.61 1.64
N HIS A 36 23.91 0.25 2.86
CA HIS A 36 24.84 -0.35 3.84
C HIS A 36 24.79 -1.87 3.89
N VAL A 37 23.65 -2.49 3.55
CA VAL A 37 23.48 -3.95 3.58
C VAL A 37 23.83 -4.58 2.22
N GLY A 38 24.28 -5.83 2.22
CA GLY A 38 24.53 -6.61 1.00
C GLY A 38 23.23 -7.04 0.30
N LEU A 39 23.22 -7.07 -1.04
CA LEU A 39 22.03 -7.38 -1.84
C LEU A 39 21.51 -8.81 -1.61
N ALA A 40 22.39 -9.79 -1.43
CA ALA A 40 22.00 -11.17 -1.11
C ALA A 40 21.28 -11.25 0.25
N VAL A 41 21.85 -10.60 1.27
CA VAL A 41 21.23 -10.53 2.61
C VAL A 41 19.87 -9.84 2.55
N LEU A 42 19.76 -8.75 1.77
CA LEU A 42 18.48 -8.08 1.56
C LEU A 42 17.47 -9.00 0.90
N GLY A 43 17.85 -9.81 -0.10
CA GLY A 43 16.96 -10.80 -0.70
C GLY A 43 16.44 -11.81 0.32
N VAL A 44 17.31 -12.37 1.15
CA VAL A 44 16.90 -13.30 2.22
C VAL A 44 15.95 -12.63 3.20
N ILE A 45 16.26 -11.40 3.64
CA ILE A 45 15.42 -10.67 4.59
C ILE A 45 14.07 -10.31 3.95
N THR A 46 14.05 -9.60 2.83
CA THR A 46 12.82 -8.99 2.31
C THR A 46 11.94 -9.95 1.53
N VAL A 47 12.51 -10.94 0.84
CA VAL A 47 11.74 -11.90 0.05
C VAL A 47 11.37 -13.13 0.86
N ARG A 48 12.25 -13.63 1.75
CA ARG A 48 11.97 -14.85 2.52
C ARG A 48 11.48 -14.58 3.93
N LEU A 49 12.22 -13.84 4.74
CA LEU A 49 11.89 -13.65 6.16
C LEU A 49 10.67 -12.74 6.37
N LEU A 50 10.56 -11.64 5.62
CA LEU A 50 9.35 -10.80 5.66
C LEU A 50 8.13 -11.49 5.03
N LEU A 51 8.33 -12.42 4.09
CA LEU A 51 7.23 -13.26 3.58
C LEU A 51 6.78 -14.27 4.63
N LEU A 52 7.70 -14.82 5.42
CA LEU A 52 7.35 -15.66 6.56
C LEU A 52 6.55 -14.85 7.60
N GLU A 53 7.02 -13.65 7.94
CA GLU A 53 6.31 -12.72 8.83
C GLU A 53 4.89 -12.43 8.32
N SER A 54 4.76 -12.01 7.04
CA SER A 54 3.45 -11.70 6.46
C SER A 54 2.54 -12.92 6.43
N THR A 55 3.07 -14.11 6.10
CA THR A 55 2.29 -15.36 6.07
C THR A 55 1.77 -15.73 7.46
N ILE A 56 2.62 -15.69 8.50
CA ILE A 56 2.23 -16.03 9.88
C ILE A 56 1.18 -15.04 10.38
N LEU A 57 1.44 -13.74 10.25
CA LEU A 57 0.51 -12.69 10.70
C LEU A 57 -0.80 -12.79 9.95
N PHE A 58 -0.76 -12.98 8.64
CA PHE A 58 -1.97 -13.08 7.82
C PHE A 58 -2.86 -14.25 8.25
N LEU A 59 -2.29 -15.44 8.39
CA LEU A 59 -3.01 -16.66 8.79
C LEU A 59 -3.50 -16.63 10.24
N SER A 60 -2.94 -15.76 11.08
CA SER A 60 -3.26 -15.74 12.52
C SER A 60 -4.09 -14.52 12.94
N ARG A 61 -4.02 -13.40 12.22
CA ARG A 61 -4.59 -12.10 12.60
C ARG A 61 -5.73 -11.65 11.72
N GLU A 62 -5.52 -11.65 10.39
CA GLU A 62 -6.35 -10.90 9.45
C GLU A 62 -7.81 -11.37 9.44
N LEU A 63 -8.02 -12.69 9.54
CA LEU A 63 -9.34 -13.31 9.59
C LEU A 63 -10.14 -12.95 10.84
N PHE A 64 -9.51 -12.92 12.01
CA PHE A 64 -10.15 -12.53 13.27
C PHE A 64 -10.45 -11.03 13.29
N VAL A 65 -9.50 -10.19 12.86
CA VAL A 65 -9.69 -8.74 12.82
C VAL A 65 -10.86 -8.35 11.91
N LYS A 66 -10.98 -8.96 10.72
CA LYS A 66 -12.10 -8.69 9.81
C LYS A 66 -13.45 -9.08 10.39
N ALA A 67 -13.52 -10.25 11.04
CA ALA A 67 -14.75 -10.66 11.72
C ALA A 67 -15.12 -9.64 12.82
N CYS A 68 -14.18 -9.31 13.71
CA CYS A 68 -14.41 -8.44 14.86
C CYS A 68 -14.61 -6.95 14.53
N LEU A 69 -14.30 -6.49 13.32
CA LEU A 69 -14.58 -5.12 12.86
C LEU A 69 -15.94 -4.95 12.18
N THR A 70 -16.64 -6.04 11.88
CA THR A 70 -17.99 -6.00 11.31
C THR A 70 -18.99 -5.66 12.42
N ASN A 71 -19.89 -4.67 12.26
CA ASN A 71 -20.93 -4.32 13.25
C ASN A 71 -20.46 -4.03 14.70
N THR A 72 -19.35 -3.28 14.85
CA THR A 72 -18.78 -2.88 16.17
C THR A 72 -19.75 -2.25 17.18
N ALA A 73 -20.88 -1.70 16.73
CA ALA A 73 -21.88 -1.06 17.59
C ALA A 73 -22.75 -2.06 18.39
N GLU A 74 -22.82 -3.31 17.96
CA GLU A 74 -23.67 -4.36 18.56
C GLU A 74 -22.83 -5.41 19.32
N HIS A 75 -21.51 -5.25 19.36
CA HIS A 75 -20.62 -6.25 19.93
C HIS A 75 -20.66 -6.31 21.46
N ASN A 76 -20.80 -7.53 21.98
CA ASN A 76 -20.38 -7.85 23.33
C ASN A 76 -18.84 -7.94 23.36
N TRP A 77 -18.20 -6.93 23.94
CA TRP A 77 -16.74 -6.81 23.98
C TRP A 77 -16.05 -7.97 24.71
N ALA A 78 -16.73 -8.64 25.66
CA ALA A 78 -16.18 -9.81 26.33
C ALA A 78 -15.96 -10.98 25.37
N GLN A 79 -16.94 -11.26 24.50
CA GLN A 79 -16.85 -12.31 23.48
C GLN A 79 -15.80 -11.98 22.43
N VAL A 80 -15.71 -10.71 22.02
CA VAL A 80 -14.69 -10.23 21.06
C VAL A 80 -13.28 -10.41 21.64
N VAL A 81 -13.06 -10.03 22.90
CA VAL A 81 -11.74 -10.21 23.56
C VAL A 81 -11.38 -11.69 23.64
N ASN A 82 -12.30 -12.55 24.09
CA ASN A 82 -12.07 -14.00 24.18
C ASN A 82 -11.69 -14.60 22.81
N LEU A 83 -12.45 -14.25 21.76
CA LEU A 83 -12.18 -14.73 20.40
C LEU A 83 -10.81 -14.26 19.90
N LEU A 84 -10.45 -12.99 20.12
CA LEU A 84 -9.16 -12.45 19.69
C LEU A 84 -7.98 -13.09 20.40
N TRP A 85 -8.13 -13.54 21.65
CA TRP A 85 -7.04 -14.23 22.34
C TRP A 85 -6.72 -15.61 21.75
N LEU A 86 -7.63 -16.21 20.98
CA LEU A 86 -7.32 -17.42 20.20
C LEU A 86 -6.28 -17.17 19.10
N THR A 87 -6.06 -15.91 18.71
CA THR A 87 -5.06 -15.56 17.69
C THR A 87 -3.63 -15.86 18.14
N VAL A 88 -3.33 -15.74 19.44
CA VAL A 88 -2.00 -15.99 20.00
C VAL A 88 -1.61 -17.48 19.89
N PRO A 89 -2.39 -18.46 20.39
CA PRO A 89 -2.07 -19.87 20.19
C PRO A 89 -2.10 -20.28 18.72
N THR A 90 -3.01 -19.73 17.90
CA THR A 90 -2.97 -19.94 16.44
C THR A 90 -1.64 -19.45 15.84
N CYS A 91 -1.15 -18.27 16.24
CA CYS A 91 0.13 -17.74 15.81
C CYS A 91 1.31 -18.61 16.24
N VAL A 92 1.27 -19.17 17.45
CA VAL A 92 2.29 -20.13 17.92
C VAL A 92 2.33 -21.33 16.98
N VAL A 93 1.19 -21.97 16.73
CA VAL A 93 1.09 -23.13 15.82
C VAL A 93 1.58 -22.76 14.41
N MET A 94 1.12 -21.64 13.86
CA MET A 94 1.52 -21.18 12.53
C MET A 94 3.01 -20.83 12.45
N SER A 95 3.60 -20.27 13.51
CA SER A 95 5.03 -19.98 13.58
C SER A 95 5.87 -21.25 13.53
N PHE A 96 5.46 -22.31 14.23
CA PHE A 96 6.13 -23.60 14.16
C PHE A 96 5.96 -24.26 12.78
N LEU A 97 4.74 -24.28 12.22
CA LEU A 97 4.47 -24.89 10.91
C LEU A 97 5.21 -24.17 9.77
N CYS A 98 5.06 -22.84 9.68
CA CYS A 98 5.71 -22.05 8.64
C CYS A 98 7.22 -21.99 8.86
N GLY A 99 7.67 -21.86 10.11
CA GLY A 99 9.10 -21.90 10.45
C GLY A 99 9.76 -23.22 10.04
N TYR A 100 9.12 -24.35 10.33
CA TYR A 100 9.58 -25.66 9.85
C TYR A 100 9.65 -25.72 8.32
N GLY A 101 8.62 -25.22 7.63
CA GLY A 101 8.62 -25.12 6.17
C GLY A 101 9.82 -24.31 5.62
N TRP A 102 10.12 -23.16 6.22
CA TRP A 102 11.22 -22.28 5.82
C TRP A 102 12.62 -22.81 6.12
N LEU A 103 12.74 -23.74 7.08
CA LEU A 103 14.02 -24.33 7.48
C LEU A 103 14.33 -25.63 6.73
N PHE A 104 13.33 -26.49 6.54
CA PHE A 104 13.56 -27.87 6.12
C PHE A 104 12.89 -28.25 4.80
N VAL A 105 11.83 -27.56 4.39
CA VAL A 105 11.06 -27.92 3.18
C VAL A 105 11.49 -27.08 1.98
N LEU A 106 11.71 -25.78 2.19
CA LEU A 106 12.02 -24.85 1.11
C LEU A 106 13.48 -24.97 0.67
N SER A 107 13.67 -25.50 -0.53
CA SER A 107 14.99 -25.57 -1.17
C SER A 107 15.51 -24.18 -1.55
N THR A 108 16.84 -24.06 -1.62
CA THR A 108 17.53 -22.82 -2.00
C THR A 108 18.60 -23.13 -3.03
N THR A 109 18.88 -22.15 -3.90
CA THR A 109 19.91 -22.24 -4.95
C THR A 109 21.32 -22.10 -4.39
N GLU A 110 21.46 -21.43 -3.24
CA GLU A 110 22.72 -21.05 -2.63
C GLU A 110 22.73 -21.42 -1.13
N ALA A 111 23.93 -21.55 -0.55
CA ALA A 111 24.07 -21.81 0.88
C ALA A 111 23.41 -20.68 1.71
N LEU A 112 22.65 -21.08 2.73
CA LEU A 112 21.99 -20.13 3.62
C LEU A 112 23.02 -19.31 4.42
N PRO A 113 22.82 -17.99 4.59
CA PRO A 113 23.72 -17.17 5.40
C PRO A 113 23.75 -17.62 6.88
N PRO A 114 24.81 -17.28 7.62
CA PRO A 114 24.90 -17.61 9.04
C PRO A 114 23.72 -17.00 9.83
N TYR A 115 23.33 -17.67 10.91
CA TYR A 115 22.19 -17.29 11.76
C TYR A 115 20.81 -17.30 11.08
N TYR A 116 20.65 -17.93 9.91
CA TYR A 116 19.33 -18.08 9.28
C TYR A 116 18.30 -18.77 10.18
N THR A 117 18.68 -19.87 10.84
CA THR A 117 17.80 -20.58 11.79
C THR A 117 17.34 -19.69 12.94
N PHE A 118 18.26 -18.90 13.51
CA PHE A 118 17.91 -17.93 14.54
C PHE A 118 16.93 -16.88 14.01
N ALA A 119 17.16 -16.33 12.82
CA ALA A 119 16.30 -15.31 12.24
C ALA A 119 14.88 -15.81 11.98
N VAL A 120 14.71 -17.05 11.50
CA VAL A 120 13.38 -17.68 11.30
C VAL A 120 12.60 -17.76 12.62
N TRP A 121 13.24 -18.26 13.68
CA TRP A 121 12.59 -18.35 14.99
C TRP A 121 12.36 -16.99 15.64
N ALA A 122 13.28 -16.04 15.45
CA ALA A 122 13.10 -14.66 15.91
C ALA A 122 11.91 -13.97 15.23
N VAL A 123 11.69 -14.21 13.93
CA VAL A 123 10.49 -13.73 13.22
C VAL A 123 9.23 -14.33 13.81
N GLY A 124 9.17 -15.66 13.96
CA GLY A 124 8.01 -16.31 14.58
C GLY A 124 7.70 -15.80 15.99
N LEU A 125 8.73 -15.66 16.82
CA LEU A 125 8.59 -15.09 18.17
C LEU A 125 8.14 -13.63 18.13
N SER A 126 8.65 -12.82 17.20
CA SER A 126 8.22 -11.42 17.04
C SER A 126 6.73 -11.32 16.69
N CYS A 127 6.22 -12.20 15.83
CA CYS A 127 4.80 -12.28 15.50
C CYS A 127 3.96 -12.60 16.74
N ILE A 128 4.37 -13.59 17.54
CA ILE A 128 3.66 -13.97 18.79
C ILE A 128 3.62 -12.77 19.76
N ILE A 129 4.74 -12.06 19.92
CA ILE A 129 4.82 -10.87 20.77
C ILE A 129 3.90 -9.77 20.24
N GLU A 130 3.86 -9.52 18.93
CA GLU A 130 2.97 -8.51 18.34
C GLU A 130 1.50 -8.86 18.55
N LEU A 131 1.09 -10.11 18.26
CA LEU A 131 -0.29 -10.55 18.42
C LEU A 131 -0.78 -10.53 19.87
N SER A 132 0.13 -10.60 20.85
CA SER A 132 -0.25 -10.44 22.27
C SER A 132 -0.87 -9.07 22.58
N SER A 133 -0.64 -8.05 21.74
CA SER A 133 -1.30 -6.73 21.84
C SER A 133 -2.47 -6.54 20.88
N LEU A 134 -2.90 -7.58 20.17
CA LEU A 134 -3.89 -7.46 19.10
C LEU A 134 -5.23 -6.90 19.58
N VAL A 135 -5.69 -7.31 20.77
CA VAL A 135 -6.92 -6.78 21.39
C VAL A 135 -6.84 -5.27 21.52
N VAL A 136 -5.71 -4.77 22.03
CA VAL A 136 -5.46 -3.33 22.25
C VAL A 136 -5.42 -2.58 20.91
N GLN A 137 -4.79 -3.16 19.90
CA GLN A 137 -4.75 -2.60 18.55
C GLN A 137 -6.13 -2.54 17.89
N LEU A 138 -6.96 -3.57 18.09
CA LEU A 138 -8.34 -3.59 17.57
C LEU A 138 -9.17 -2.51 18.26
N VAL A 139 -9.08 -2.38 19.57
CA VAL A 139 -9.76 -1.33 20.34
C VAL A 139 -9.33 0.06 19.87
N ALA A 140 -8.03 0.27 19.64
CA ALA A 140 -7.54 1.52 19.04
C ALA A 140 -8.21 1.81 17.68
N SER A 141 -8.40 0.78 16.86
CA SER A 141 -9.03 0.92 15.53
C SER A 141 -10.55 1.14 15.61
N ALA A 142 -11.24 0.39 16.46
CA ALA A 142 -12.70 0.47 16.63
C ALA A 142 -13.15 1.82 17.23
N PHE A 143 -12.34 2.39 18.13
CA PHE A 143 -12.59 3.71 18.74
C PHE A 143 -11.87 4.87 18.00
N LEU A 144 -11.43 4.64 16.76
CA LEU A 144 -10.89 5.67 15.85
C LEU A 144 -9.66 6.43 16.37
N PHE A 145 -8.78 5.77 17.14
CA PHE A 145 -7.47 6.31 17.52
C PHE A 145 -6.45 6.24 16.37
N VAL A 146 -6.81 6.80 15.21
CA VAL A 146 -6.04 6.71 13.96
C VAL A 146 -4.62 7.28 14.10
N ARG A 147 -4.47 8.37 14.86
CA ARG A 147 -3.15 9.02 15.09
C ARG A 147 -2.21 8.13 15.89
N LEU A 148 -2.70 7.48 16.95
CA LEU A 148 -1.90 6.58 17.78
C LEU A 148 -1.32 5.46 16.92
N LYS A 149 -2.17 4.82 16.12
CA LYS A 149 -1.78 3.75 15.22
C LYS A 149 -0.67 4.18 14.25
N ILE A 150 -0.88 5.30 13.53
CA ILE A 150 0.13 5.79 12.57
C ILE A 150 1.47 6.10 13.27
N ILE A 151 1.43 6.70 14.46
CA ILE A 151 2.64 7.02 15.24
C ILE A 151 3.37 5.74 15.65
N LEU A 152 2.67 4.77 16.25
CA LEU A 152 3.28 3.54 16.74
C LEU A 152 3.84 2.67 15.60
N ASP A 153 3.11 2.56 14.48
CA ASP A 153 3.58 1.88 13.27
C ASP A 153 4.88 2.52 12.73
N THR A 154 4.95 3.85 12.74
CA THR A 154 6.14 4.59 12.27
C THR A 154 7.32 4.39 13.22
N ILE A 155 7.10 4.52 14.53
CA ILE A 155 8.15 4.36 15.54
C ILE A 155 8.71 2.93 15.52
N MET A 156 7.86 1.91 15.34
CA MET A 156 8.30 0.51 15.20
C MET A 156 9.30 0.35 14.05
N ILE A 157 9.00 0.92 12.87
CA ILE A 157 9.90 0.87 11.72
C ILE A 157 11.21 1.61 12.02
N VAL A 158 11.14 2.80 12.63
CA VAL A 158 12.32 3.58 13.01
C VAL A 158 13.21 2.80 13.98
N ILE A 159 12.64 2.22 15.04
CA ILE A 159 13.38 1.44 16.04
C ILE A 159 14.02 0.21 15.40
N ARG A 160 13.26 -0.51 14.56
CA ARG A 160 13.80 -1.66 13.82
C ARG A 160 15.00 -1.25 12.97
N THR A 161 14.88 -0.19 12.18
CA THR A 161 15.99 0.28 11.33
C THR A 161 17.19 0.78 12.15
N MET A 162 16.94 1.55 13.20
CA MET A 162 17.99 2.10 14.06
C MET A 162 18.68 1.04 14.92
N THR A 163 18.04 -0.10 15.18
CA THR A 163 18.69 -1.26 15.81
C THR A 163 19.46 -2.06 14.78
N PHE A 164 18.85 -2.30 13.61
CA PHE A 164 19.40 -3.15 12.56
C PHE A 164 20.66 -2.59 11.93
N VAL A 165 20.65 -1.32 11.50
CA VAL A 165 21.76 -0.79 10.70
C VAL A 165 23.07 -0.67 11.48
N PRO A 166 23.10 -0.11 12.70
CA PRO A 166 24.34 -0.07 13.48
C PRO A 166 24.93 -1.46 13.69
N LEU A 167 24.11 -2.46 14.03
CA LEU A 167 24.58 -3.84 14.23
C LEU A 167 25.25 -4.42 12.98
N ILE A 168 24.71 -4.15 11.79
CA ILE A 168 25.34 -4.57 10.53
C ILE A 168 26.62 -3.80 10.24
N LEU A 169 26.67 -2.50 10.55
CA LEU A 169 27.87 -1.70 10.33
C LEU A 169 29.05 -2.20 11.19
N TYR A 170 28.78 -2.70 12.40
CA TYR A 170 29.81 -3.29 13.26
C TYR A 170 30.15 -4.75 12.88
N TYR A 171 29.13 -5.57 12.57
CA TYR A 171 29.30 -7.00 12.28
C TYR A 171 28.57 -7.39 10.99
N PRO A 172 29.15 -7.12 9.81
CA PRO A 172 28.47 -7.33 8.53
C PRO A 172 28.21 -8.81 8.22
N GLU A 173 29.03 -9.72 8.74
CA GLU A 173 28.87 -11.17 8.55
C GLU A 173 27.62 -11.73 9.27
N ASN A 174 27.17 -11.06 10.33
CA ASN A 174 26.10 -11.53 11.22
C ASN A 174 24.76 -10.82 10.92
N ALA A 175 24.52 -10.45 9.68
CA ALA A 175 23.39 -9.60 9.31
C ALA A 175 22.01 -10.20 9.65
N LEU A 176 21.83 -11.52 9.58
CA LEU A 176 20.57 -12.18 9.96
C LEU A 176 20.35 -12.21 11.48
N LEU A 177 21.43 -12.27 12.28
CA LEU A 177 21.35 -12.09 13.72
C LEU A 177 20.94 -10.66 14.07
N ALA A 178 21.55 -9.67 13.41
CA ALA A 178 21.18 -8.26 13.57
C ALA A 178 19.70 -8.02 13.21
N PHE A 179 19.22 -8.64 12.12
CA PHE A 179 17.81 -8.58 11.72
C PHE A 179 16.89 -9.18 12.79
N GLY A 180 17.18 -10.39 13.26
CA GLY A 180 16.36 -11.07 14.28
C GLY A 180 16.28 -10.27 15.59
N ILE A 181 17.39 -9.72 16.06
CA ILE A 181 17.42 -8.85 17.26
C ILE A 181 16.58 -7.59 17.02
N ALA A 182 16.79 -6.90 15.91
CA ALA A 182 16.06 -5.67 15.59
C ALA A 182 14.54 -5.91 15.49
N GLN A 183 14.14 -7.05 14.92
CA GLN A 183 12.74 -7.46 14.82
C GLN A 183 12.11 -7.71 16.20
N LEU A 184 12.82 -8.42 17.09
CA LEU A 184 12.35 -8.69 18.45
C LEU A 184 12.26 -7.41 19.29
N VAL A 185 13.27 -6.54 19.23
CA VAL A 185 13.27 -5.25 19.94
C VAL A 185 12.10 -4.38 19.49
N ALA A 186 11.86 -4.30 18.18
CA ALA A 186 10.75 -3.55 17.63
C ALA A 186 9.38 -4.11 18.06
N ALA A 187 9.20 -5.44 18.04
CA ALA A 187 7.96 -6.09 18.47
C ALA A 187 7.67 -5.88 19.97
N VAL A 188 8.69 -6.03 20.83
CA VAL A 188 8.55 -5.76 22.27
C VAL A 188 8.18 -4.31 22.52
N PHE A 189 8.87 -3.37 21.87
CA PHE A 189 8.55 -1.94 21.99
C PHE A 189 7.13 -1.63 21.53
N TYR A 190 6.72 -2.16 20.38
CA TYR A 190 5.41 -1.92 19.81
C TYR A 190 4.29 -2.44 20.73
N THR A 191 4.41 -3.67 21.22
CA THR A 191 3.46 -4.28 22.17
C THR A 191 3.40 -3.51 23.50
N THR A 192 4.56 -3.20 24.09
CA THR A 192 4.61 -2.46 25.37
C THR A 192 4.04 -1.05 25.25
N SER A 193 4.33 -0.35 24.16
CA SER A 193 3.80 1.02 23.90
C SER A 193 2.28 1.06 23.82
N HIS A 194 1.64 0.05 23.19
CA HIS A 194 0.19 -0.07 23.16
C HIS A 194 -0.41 -0.21 24.56
N TYR A 195 0.12 -1.13 25.37
CA TYR A 195 -0.34 -1.34 26.73
C TYR A 195 -0.10 -0.12 27.63
N VAL A 196 1.06 0.54 27.52
CA VAL A 196 1.39 1.76 28.28
C VAL A 196 0.45 2.91 27.92
N TYR A 197 0.15 3.11 26.63
CA TYR A 197 -0.77 4.16 26.19
C TYR A 197 -2.17 3.94 26.78
N PHE A 198 -2.73 2.73 26.65
CA PHE A 198 -4.06 2.44 27.18
C PHE A 198 -4.10 2.41 28.70
N HIS A 199 -3.02 2.02 29.38
CA HIS A 199 -2.89 2.20 30.83
C HIS A 199 -3.12 3.66 31.22
N HIS A 200 -2.40 4.57 30.56
CA HIS A 200 -2.47 5.99 30.85
C HIS A 200 -3.85 6.57 30.47
N HIS A 201 -4.39 6.17 29.32
CA HIS A 201 -5.70 6.61 28.85
C HIS A 201 -6.83 6.21 29.81
N ILE A 202 -6.89 4.93 30.20
CA ILE A 202 -7.88 4.41 31.15
C ILE A 202 -7.72 5.09 32.52
N LYS A 203 -6.49 5.28 33.00
CA LYS A 203 -6.23 5.99 34.26
C LYS A 203 -6.74 7.44 34.22
N ASN A 204 -6.56 8.15 33.10
CA ASN A 204 -7.08 9.50 32.94
C ASN A 204 -8.62 9.52 32.83
N LEU A 205 -9.22 8.56 32.13
CA LEU A 205 -10.68 8.41 32.07
C LEU A 205 -11.28 8.17 33.46
N ASN A 206 -10.71 7.24 34.24
CA ASN A 206 -11.16 6.94 35.59
C ASN A 206 -11.03 8.15 36.53
N LYS A 207 -9.93 8.91 36.44
CA LYS A 207 -9.76 10.19 37.18
C LYS A 207 -10.82 11.22 36.80
N CYS A 208 -11.11 11.38 35.50
CA CYS A 208 -12.12 12.32 35.03
C CYS A 208 -13.54 11.91 35.44
N SER A 209 -13.87 10.61 35.36
CA SER A 209 -15.14 10.06 35.82
C SER A 209 -15.33 10.26 37.33
N GLN A 210 -14.29 10.02 38.12
CA GLN A 210 -14.31 10.28 39.57
C GLN A 210 -14.48 11.78 39.89
N LYS A 211 -13.76 12.67 39.18
CA LYS A 211 -13.89 14.13 39.34
C LYS A 211 -15.28 14.63 38.92
N ARG A 212 -15.88 14.04 37.88
CA ARG A 212 -17.24 14.37 37.42
C ARG A 212 -18.31 13.85 38.38
N ARG A 213 -18.15 12.65 38.95
CA ARG A 213 -19.02 12.11 40.02
C ARG A 213 -18.99 12.95 41.30
N MET A 214 -17.84 13.56 41.63
CA MET A 214 -17.75 14.53 42.73
C MET A 214 -18.41 15.88 42.43
N SER A 215 -18.60 16.23 41.15
CA SER A 215 -19.22 17.48 40.70
C SER A 215 -20.71 17.35 40.35
N LEU A 216 -21.21 16.14 40.07
CA LEU A 216 -22.59 15.86 39.61
C LEU A 216 -23.53 15.42 40.75
N LYS A 217 -23.17 15.67 42.01
CA LYS A 217 -24.07 15.38 43.14
C LYS A 217 -25.33 16.27 43.16
N ASP A 218 -25.51 17.19 42.21
CA ASP A 218 -26.61 18.16 42.16
C ASP A 218 -27.44 18.23 40.87
N SER A 219 -27.28 17.33 39.91
CA SER A 219 -28.23 17.30 38.78
C SER A 219 -28.28 15.95 38.09
N SER A 220 -29.45 15.31 38.22
CA SER A 220 -29.91 14.19 37.43
C SER A 220 -30.05 14.60 35.97
N ASP A 221 -29.12 14.16 35.13
CA ASP A 221 -29.39 13.98 33.70
C ASP A 221 -28.53 12.82 33.18
N GLU A 222 -29.21 11.69 33.03
CA GLU A 222 -28.71 10.45 32.46
C GLU A 222 -28.67 10.59 30.94
N TYR A 223 -27.60 11.17 30.40
CA TYR A 223 -27.31 11.11 28.98
C TYR A 223 -26.30 9.99 28.71
N VAL A 224 -26.80 8.91 28.12
CA VAL A 224 -26.07 7.72 27.66
C VAL A 224 -24.99 8.13 26.64
N ILE A 225 -23.80 8.44 27.12
CA ILE A 225 -22.58 8.43 26.31
C ILE A 225 -22.17 6.96 26.23
N ARG A 226 -22.03 6.41 25.02
CA ARG A 226 -21.45 5.07 24.79
C ARG A 226 -20.04 5.05 25.41
N GLU A 227 -19.96 4.67 26.68
CA GLU A 227 -18.74 4.67 27.48
C GLU A 227 -17.79 3.62 26.94
N PHE A 228 -16.52 4.00 26.79
CA PHE A 228 -15.41 3.09 26.54
C PHE A 228 -15.50 1.93 27.55
N PRO A 229 -15.66 0.66 27.11
CA PRO A 229 -16.12 -0.43 27.98
C PRO A 229 -15.04 -0.95 28.94
N PHE A 230 -13.76 -0.60 28.72
CA PHE A 230 -12.64 -1.10 29.50
C PHE A 230 -12.27 -0.14 30.65
N ARG A 231 -12.22 -0.65 31.88
CA ARG A 231 -11.91 0.11 33.10
C ARG A 231 -10.54 -0.21 33.68
N ALA A 232 -9.94 -1.31 33.27
CA ALA A 232 -8.58 -1.72 33.63
C ALA A 232 -7.89 -2.46 32.46
N ILE A 233 -6.54 -2.54 32.50
CA ILE A 233 -5.79 -3.32 31.47
C ILE A 233 -6.16 -4.80 31.51
N LYS A 234 -6.46 -5.34 32.69
CA LYS A 234 -6.87 -6.74 32.85
C LYS A 234 -8.12 -7.07 32.02
N ASP A 235 -8.96 -6.09 31.71
CA ASP A 235 -10.17 -6.28 30.90
C ASP A 235 -9.83 -6.62 29.44
N PHE A 236 -8.59 -6.40 29.01
CA PHE A 236 -8.09 -6.86 27.71
C PHE A 236 -7.70 -8.33 27.70
N LEU A 237 -7.66 -9.03 28.85
CA LEU A 237 -7.34 -10.46 28.96
C LEU A 237 -8.60 -11.34 28.82
N PRO A 238 -8.46 -12.61 28.40
CA PRO A 238 -9.63 -13.47 28.19
C PRO A 238 -10.33 -13.77 29.52
N GLY A 239 -11.66 -13.74 29.50
CA GLY A 239 -12.52 -14.07 30.65
C GLY A 239 -12.56 -13.04 31.77
N GLN A 240 -11.99 -11.84 31.60
CA GLN A 240 -11.97 -10.81 32.65
C GLN A 240 -13.13 -9.81 32.57
N LEU A 241 -13.71 -9.61 31.39
CA LEU A 241 -14.91 -8.80 31.21
C LEU A 241 -16.13 -9.58 31.66
N GLU A 242 -17.04 -8.92 32.39
CA GLU A 242 -18.33 -9.50 32.78
C GLU A 242 -19.11 -9.90 31.53
N ASN A 243 -19.50 -11.17 31.48
CA ASN A 243 -20.26 -11.73 30.37
C ASN A 243 -21.33 -12.69 30.93
N ASN A 244 -22.58 -12.43 30.57
CA ASN A 244 -23.71 -13.28 30.95
C ASN A 244 -24.08 -14.29 29.86
N ASP A 245 -23.47 -14.17 28.68
CA ASP A 245 -23.70 -15.03 27.52
C ASP A 245 -22.59 -16.09 27.39
N SER A 246 -22.62 -16.87 26.29
CA SER A 246 -21.54 -17.79 25.95
C SER A 246 -20.18 -17.07 25.83
N TYR A 247 -19.09 -17.81 26.11
CA TYR A 247 -17.72 -17.28 26.00
C TYR A 247 -17.35 -16.81 24.60
N PHE A 248 -17.92 -17.44 23.57
CA PHE A 248 -17.73 -17.10 22.16
C PHE A 248 -19.07 -16.86 21.47
N ASP A 249 -19.06 -15.96 20.49
CA ASP A 249 -20.18 -15.75 19.58
C ASP A 249 -20.02 -16.70 18.37
N SER A 250 -20.96 -17.63 18.21
CA SER A 250 -20.97 -18.59 17.10
C SER A 250 -21.04 -17.91 15.74
N LYS A 251 -21.77 -16.79 15.61
CA LYS A 251 -21.84 -16.05 14.34
C LYS A 251 -20.48 -15.46 13.97
N LEU A 252 -19.75 -14.99 14.96
CA LEU A 252 -18.43 -14.41 14.78
C LEU A 252 -17.40 -15.48 14.40
N ILE A 253 -17.52 -16.69 14.94
CA ILE A 253 -16.72 -17.86 14.55
C ILE A 253 -16.98 -18.24 13.08
N ASP A 254 -18.25 -18.39 12.69
CA ASP A 254 -18.63 -18.74 11.30
C ASP A 254 -18.14 -17.69 10.30
N LEU A 255 -18.25 -16.41 10.68
CA LEU A 255 -17.73 -15.30 9.88
C LEU A 255 -16.19 -15.33 9.78
N THR A 256 -15.51 -15.64 10.89
CA THR A 256 -14.06 -15.80 10.94
C THR A 256 -13.60 -16.93 10.01
N TRP A 257 -14.31 -18.06 10.01
CA TRP A 257 -14.03 -19.18 9.11
C TRP A 257 -14.21 -18.83 7.63
N SER A 258 -15.26 -18.06 7.31
CA SER A 258 -15.48 -17.57 5.95
C SER A 258 -14.36 -16.65 5.49
N PHE A 259 -13.91 -15.73 6.36
CA PHE A 259 -12.78 -14.84 6.07
C PHE A 259 -11.43 -15.55 6.00
N PHE A 260 -11.26 -16.69 6.66
CA PHE A 260 -10.04 -17.51 6.56
C PHE A 260 -9.80 -17.98 5.12
N TRP A 261 -10.79 -18.60 4.50
CA TRP A 261 -10.66 -19.11 3.12
C TRP A 261 -10.50 -18.00 2.09
N GLN A 262 -11.31 -16.94 2.21
CA GLN A 262 -11.14 -15.75 1.38
C GLN A 262 -9.76 -15.13 1.57
N GLY A 263 -9.26 -15.17 2.80
CA GLY A 263 -7.94 -14.70 3.16
C GLY A 263 -6.84 -15.45 2.42
N ILE A 264 -6.78 -16.78 2.56
CA ILE A 264 -5.74 -17.59 1.92
C ILE A 264 -5.66 -17.31 0.42
N LEU A 265 -6.82 -17.29 -0.25
CA LEU A 265 -6.88 -16.95 -1.67
C LEU A 265 -6.24 -15.58 -1.92
N LYS A 266 -6.66 -14.56 -1.18
CA LYS A 266 -6.13 -13.20 -1.31
C LYS A 266 -4.62 -13.12 -1.07
N GLN A 267 -4.09 -13.86 -0.09
CA GLN A 267 -2.66 -13.88 0.23
C GLN A 267 -1.85 -14.45 -0.92
N VAL A 268 -2.28 -15.58 -1.49
CA VAL A 268 -1.64 -16.17 -2.68
C VAL A 268 -1.70 -15.23 -3.87
N LEU A 269 -2.82 -14.52 -4.07
CA LEU A 269 -2.93 -13.54 -5.16
C LEU A 269 -2.06 -12.29 -4.95
N THR A 270 -1.78 -11.91 -3.70
CA THR A 270 -1.07 -10.66 -3.39
C THR A 270 0.44 -10.88 -3.32
N ASP A 271 0.88 -11.92 -2.62
CA ASP A 271 2.30 -12.25 -2.41
C ASP A 271 2.78 -13.41 -3.32
N GLY A 272 1.98 -13.78 -4.33
CA GLY A 272 2.23 -14.91 -5.23
C GLY A 272 3.62 -14.92 -5.86
N GLU A 273 4.13 -13.75 -6.27
CA GLU A 273 5.49 -13.62 -6.81
C GLU A 273 6.57 -14.02 -5.80
N ARG A 274 6.44 -13.54 -4.55
CA ARG A 274 7.38 -13.83 -3.48
C ARG A 274 7.30 -15.30 -3.07
N TYR A 275 6.11 -15.90 -3.11
CA TYR A 275 5.96 -17.35 -2.96
C TYR A 275 6.68 -18.10 -4.09
N ILE A 276 6.53 -17.69 -5.36
CA ILE A 276 7.28 -18.31 -6.46
C ILE A 276 8.78 -18.19 -6.22
N MET A 277 9.30 -17.02 -5.85
CA MET A 277 10.73 -16.81 -5.56
C MET A 277 11.25 -17.63 -4.38
N THR A 278 10.39 -17.94 -3.41
CA THR A 278 10.79 -18.62 -2.17
C THR A 278 10.69 -20.14 -2.29
N ILE A 279 9.62 -20.64 -2.94
CA ILE A 279 9.31 -22.07 -3.07
C ILE A 279 10.06 -22.67 -4.26
N MET A 280 10.19 -21.93 -5.35
CA MET A 280 10.88 -22.40 -6.55
C MET A 280 12.32 -21.85 -6.55
N PRO A 281 13.36 -22.71 -6.60
CA PRO A 281 14.76 -22.29 -6.61
C PRO A 281 15.18 -21.79 -7.99
N VAL A 282 14.54 -20.71 -8.48
CA VAL A 282 14.82 -20.15 -9.83
C VAL A 282 15.75 -18.94 -9.78
N LEU A 283 15.76 -18.21 -8.66
CA LEU A 283 16.56 -16.99 -8.50
C LEU A 283 17.57 -17.12 -7.34
N THR A 284 18.74 -16.52 -7.51
CA THR A 284 19.73 -16.31 -6.43
C THR A 284 19.22 -15.32 -5.39
N PHE A 285 19.81 -15.29 -4.19
CA PHE A 285 19.41 -14.32 -3.17
C PHE A 285 19.69 -12.88 -3.60
N THR A 286 20.76 -12.66 -4.37
CA THR A 286 21.10 -11.35 -4.91
C THR A 286 20.03 -10.86 -5.88
N GLU A 287 19.58 -11.73 -6.79
CA GLU A 287 18.52 -11.42 -7.75
C GLU A 287 17.18 -11.12 -7.07
N GLN A 288 16.82 -11.89 -6.03
CA GLN A 288 15.63 -11.65 -5.21
C GLN A 288 15.68 -10.28 -4.54
N GLY A 289 16.82 -9.94 -3.92
CA GLY A 289 17.01 -8.65 -3.26
C GLY A 289 16.95 -7.48 -4.23
N VAL A 290 17.61 -7.60 -5.40
CA VAL A 290 17.56 -6.57 -6.44
C VAL A 290 16.14 -6.41 -6.99
N TYR A 291 15.44 -7.50 -7.28
CA TYR A 291 14.06 -7.47 -7.75
C TYR A 291 13.16 -6.74 -6.75
N ASP A 292 13.20 -7.12 -5.47
CA ASP A 292 12.31 -6.55 -4.46
C ASP A 292 12.58 -5.05 -4.23
N ILE A 293 13.86 -4.63 -4.22
CA ILE A 293 14.24 -3.21 -4.14
C ILE A 293 13.66 -2.43 -5.32
N VAL A 294 13.88 -2.92 -6.55
CA VAL A 294 13.44 -2.24 -7.77
C VAL A 294 11.92 -2.23 -7.89
N ASN A 295 11.24 -3.33 -7.54
CA ASN A 295 9.78 -3.43 -7.58
C ASN A 295 9.11 -2.50 -6.56
N ASN A 296 9.66 -2.42 -5.34
CA ASN A 296 9.19 -1.47 -4.33
C ASN A 296 9.39 -0.02 -4.76
N MET A 297 10.47 0.29 -5.48
CA MET A 297 10.72 1.63 -6.03
C MET A 297 9.83 1.94 -7.23
N GLY A 298 9.68 1.01 -8.18
CA GLY A 298 8.86 1.18 -9.38
C GLY A 298 7.37 1.32 -9.07
N SER A 299 6.88 0.66 -8.01
CA SER A 299 5.48 0.74 -7.57
C SER A 299 5.12 2.05 -6.84
N LEU A 300 6.06 2.96 -6.58
CA LEU A 300 5.78 4.25 -5.90
C LEU A 300 4.82 5.12 -6.71
N ALA A 301 4.96 5.16 -8.04
CA ALA A 301 4.07 5.93 -8.91
C ALA A 301 2.61 5.45 -8.76
N ALA A 302 2.39 4.13 -8.75
CA ALA A 302 1.06 3.56 -8.52
C ALA A 302 0.51 3.93 -7.12
N ARG A 303 1.35 3.87 -6.08
CA ARG A 303 0.94 4.15 -4.70
C ARG A 303 0.59 5.63 -4.43
N PHE A 304 1.33 6.57 -5.03
CA PHE A 304 1.21 7.99 -4.72
C PHE A 304 0.43 8.80 -5.76
N ILE A 305 0.36 8.33 -7.00
CA ILE A 305 -0.29 9.05 -8.10
C ILE A 305 -1.57 8.33 -8.52
N PHE A 306 -1.46 7.07 -8.97
CA PHE A 306 -2.59 6.39 -9.59
C PHE A 306 -3.66 5.96 -8.58
N ARG A 307 -3.29 5.37 -7.44
CA ARG A 307 -4.28 4.93 -6.44
C ARG A 307 -5.17 6.08 -5.93
N PRO A 308 -4.67 7.27 -5.56
CA PRO A 308 -5.55 8.39 -5.21
C PRO A 308 -6.48 8.83 -6.35
N ILE A 309 -6.02 8.76 -7.60
CA ILE A 309 -6.84 9.04 -8.79
C ILE A 309 -7.95 7.99 -8.93
N GLU A 310 -7.63 6.70 -8.75
CA GLU A 310 -8.58 5.59 -8.79
C GLU A 310 -9.65 5.71 -7.70
N ASP A 311 -9.24 5.96 -6.44
CA ASP A 311 -10.17 6.08 -5.31
C ASP A 311 -11.13 7.26 -5.50
N SER A 312 -10.60 8.40 -5.94
CA SER A 312 -11.40 9.61 -6.21
C SER A 312 -12.30 9.42 -7.43
N GLY A 313 -11.78 8.79 -8.49
CA GLY A 313 -12.51 8.48 -9.71
C GLY A 313 -13.67 7.51 -9.44
N TYR A 314 -13.44 6.48 -8.64
CA TYR A 314 -14.47 5.50 -8.29
C TYR A 314 -15.65 6.20 -7.59
N PHE A 315 -15.37 7.00 -6.57
CA PHE A 315 -16.42 7.78 -5.90
C PHE A 315 -17.16 8.69 -6.89
N TYR A 316 -16.44 9.45 -7.71
CA TYR A 316 -17.05 10.34 -8.69
C TYR A 316 -17.98 9.60 -9.67
N PHE A 317 -17.52 8.51 -10.28
CA PHE A 317 -18.30 7.77 -11.29
C PHE A 317 -19.55 7.12 -10.70
N THR A 318 -19.51 6.65 -9.45
CA THR A 318 -20.71 6.10 -8.78
C THR A 318 -21.83 7.13 -8.59
N GLN A 319 -21.49 8.42 -8.48
CA GLN A 319 -22.47 9.50 -8.35
C GLN A 319 -23.02 9.97 -9.71
N MET A 320 -22.28 9.75 -10.78
CA MET A 320 -22.61 10.23 -12.12
C MET A 320 -23.39 9.20 -12.94
N VAL A 321 -23.07 7.92 -12.81
CA VAL A 321 -23.65 6.83 -13.63
C VAL A 321 -24.31 5.80 -12.72
N LYS A 322 -25.59 5.53 -12.96
CA LYS A 322 -26.33 4.49 -12.27
C LYS A 322 -26.01 3.12 -12.86
N ARG A 323 -25.89 2.12 -11.98
CA ARG A 323 -25.52 0.74 -12.33
C ARG A 323 -26.62 0.00 -13.07
N ASP A 324 -27.86 0.13 -12.60
CA ASP A 324 -28.99 -0.71 -13.04
C ASP A 324 -29.80 -0.13 -14.22
N GLU A 325 -29.40 1.01 -14.76
CA GLU A 325 -30.05 1.68 -15.91
C GLU A 325 -29.13 1.66 -17.14
N THR A 326 -29.67 1.63 -18.36
CA THR A 326 -28.84 1.74 -19.57
C THR A 326 -28.32 3.17 -19.77
N ILE A 327 -27.28 3.37 -20.60
CA ILE A 327 -26.71 4.72 -20.81
C ILE A 327 -27.73 5.68 -21.48
N PRO A 328 -28.49 5.26 -22.52
CA PRO A 328 -29.50 6.13 -23.14
C PRO A 328 -30.63 6.58 -22.20
N ASP A 329 -30.97 5.77 -21.20
CA ASP A 329 -32.10 6.03 -20.28
C ASP A 329 -31.74 7.01 -19.13
N GLN A 330 -30.46 7.37 -19.01
CA GLN A 330 -29.96 8.21 -17.92
C GLN A 330 -29.89 9.69 -18.32
N ASN A 331 -29.70 10.57 -17.32
CA ASN A 331 -29.54 12.00 -17.57
C ASN A 331 -28.33 12.24 -18.51
N PRO A 332 -28.54 12.77 -19.73
CA PRO A 332 -27.51 12.88 -20.75
C PRO A 332 -26.37 13.81 -20.33
N ALA A 333 -26.65 14.84 -19.52
CA ALA A 333 -25.63 15.76 -19.02
C ALA A 333 -24.66 15.06 -18.06
N LYS A 334 -25.16 14.24 -17.13
CA LYS A 334 -24.32 13.48 -16.19
C LYS A 334 -23.48 12.43 -16.90
N VAL A 335 -24.08 11.74 -17.88
CA VAL A 335 -23.36 10.75 -18.72
C VAL A 335 -22.26 11.44 -19.53
N GLN A 336 -22.55 12.55 -20.19
CA GLN A 336 -21.56 13.33 -20.94
C GLN A 336 -20.41 13.79 -20.05
N GLU A 337 -20.71 14.28 -18.85
CA GLU A 337 -19.67 14.73 -17.92
C GLU A 337 -18.80 13.56 -17.45
N SER A 338 -19.41 12.43 -17.09
CA SER A 338 -18.71 11.18 -16.76
C SER A 338 -17.78 10.72 -17.88
N VAL A 339 -18.26 10.72 -19.13
CA VAL A 339 -17.46 10.39 -20.32
C VAL A 339 -16.29 11.35 -20.50
N ASN A 340 -16.52 12.65 -20.33
CA ASN A 340 -15.48 13.67 -20.44
C ASN A 340 -14.40 13.48 -19.37
N VAL A 341 -14.79 13.21 -18.13
CA VAL A 341 -13.86 12.93 -17.03
C VAL A 341 -13.08 11.65 -17.29
N LEU A 342 -13.74 10.55 -17.69
CA LEU A 342 -13.05 9.30 -18.03
C LEU A 342 -12.03 9.50 -19.17
N THR A 343 -12.42 10.21 -20.24
CA THR A 343 -11.54 10.52 -21.37
C THR A 343 -10.30 11.30 -20.92
N ARG A 344 -10.50 12.33 -20.07
CA ARG A 344 -9.41 13.15 -19.53
C ARG A 344 -8.51 12.35 -18.60
N LEU A 345 -9.07 11.52 -17.71
CA LEU A 345 -8.30 10.66 -16.82
C LEU A 345 -7.46 9.64 -17.61
N CYS A 346 -8.03 8.98 -18.61
CA CYS A 346 -7.31 8.09 -19.52
C CYS A 346 -6.13 8.80 -20.20
N SER A 347 -6.33 10.03 -20.65
CA SER A 347 -5.27 10.84 -21.25
C SER A 347 -4.16 11.17 -20.25
N VAL A 348 -4.52 11.59 -19.04
CA VAL A 348 -3.55 11.92 -17.99
C VAL A 348 -2.69 10.73 -17.60
N VAL A 349 -3.30 9.60 -17.27
CA VAL A 349 -2.54 8.43 -16.80
C VAL A 349 -1.67 7.86 -17.92
N THR A 350 -2.12 7.92 -19.17
CA THR A 350 -1.32 7.48 -20.31
C THR A 350 -0.14 8.43 -20.55
N CYS A 351 -0.35 9.75 -20.52
CA CYS A 351 0.74 10.73 -20.70
C CYS A 351 1.78 10.60 -19.58
N ILE A 352 1.36 10.49 -18.32
CA ILE A 352 2.25 10.26 -17.17
C ILE A 352 3.01 8.95 -17.35
N GLY A 353 2.31 7.86 -17.69
CA GLY A 353 2.91 6.55 -17.92
C GLY A 353 3.94 6.57 -19.05
N LEU A 354 3.66 7.27 -20.16
CA LEU A 354 4.57 7.41 -21.30
C LEU A 354 5.80 8.23 -20.96
N VAL A 355 5.66 9.32 -20.18
CA VAL A 355 6.79 10.08 -19.66
C VAL A 355 7.66 9.20 -18.77
N VAL A 356 7.08 8.44 -17.84
CA VAL A 356 7.82 7.49 -17.00
C VAL A 356 8.51 6.43 -17.84
N LEU A 357 7.83 5.88 -18.86
CA LEU A 357 8.40 4.87 -19.75
C LEU A 357 9.64 5.40 -20.48
N VAL A 358 9.53 6.57 -21.10
CA VAL A 358 10.58 7.16 -21.94
C VAL A 358 11.76 7.65 -21.12
N PHE A 359 11.52 8.51 -20.13
CA PHE A 359 12.60 8.99 -19.27
C PHE A 359 13.17 7.85 -18.42
N GLY A 360 12.36 6.89 -18.01
CA GLY A 360 12.79 5.70 -17.29
C GLY A 360 13.86 4.90 -18.04
N GLN A 361 13.82 4.84 -19.38
CA GLN A 361 14.85 4.14 -20.15
C GLN A 361 16.24 4.75 -19.92
N SER A 362 16.37 6.08 -20.02
CA SER A 362 17.67 6.75 -19.90
C SER A 362 18.07 6.98 -18.44
N TYR A 363 17.13 7.32 -17.55
CA TYR A 363 17.42 7.79 -16.20
C TYR A 363 17.35 6.71 -15.11
N SER A 364 16.98 5.47 -15.45
CA SER A 364 16.99 4.35 -14.48
C SER A 364 18.33 4.20 -13.75
N SER A 365 19.45 4.27 -14.49
CA SER A 365 20.80 4.17 -13.89
C SER A 365 21.10 5.31 -12.92
N LEU A 366 20.69 6.54 -13.25
CA LEU A 366 20.89 7.71 -12.40
C LEU A 366 20.03 7.62 -11.13
N LEU A 367 18.76 7.23 -11.26
CA LEU A 367 17.84 7.10 -10.13
C LEU A 367 18.30 6.00 -9.16
N LEU A 368 18.71 4.85 -9.69
CA LEU A 368 19.25 3.74 -8.88
C LEU A 368 20.55 4.13 -8.18
N TRP A 369 21.43 4.88 -8.86
CA TRP A 369 22.64 5.41 -8.24
C TRP A 369 22.33 6.38 -7.09
N LEU A 370 21.36 7.27 -7.27
CA LEU A 370 20.94 8.21 -6.23
C LEU A 370 20.37 7.47 -5.01
N TYR A 371 19.61 6.41 -5.25
CA TYR A 371 18.94 5.64 -4.20
C TYR A 371 19.89 4.72 -3.43
N GLY A 372 20.56 3.79 -4.11
CA GLY A 372 21.35 2.71 -3.48
C GLY A 372 22.84 2.73 -3.83
N GLY A 373 23.32 3.74 -4.55
CA GLY A 373 24.73 3.86 -4.95
C GLY A 373 25.13 2.94 -6.11
N SER A 374 26.43 2.70 -6.25
CA SER A 374 27.00 1.92 -7.36
C SER A 374 26.55 0.45 -7.40
N LYS A 375 26.15 -0.12 -6.27
CA LYS A 375 25.61 -1.50 -6.19
C LYS A 375 24.37 -1.68 -7.07
N LEU A 376 23.56 -0.63 -7.23
CA LEU A 376 22.33 -0.67 -8.04
C LEU A 376 22.53 -0.17 -9.48
N THR A 377 23.75 0.21 -9.88
CA THR A 377 24.04 0.57 -11.28
C THR A 377 24.47 -0.63 -12.13
N LEU A 378 24.43 -1.84 -11.57
CA LEU A 378 24.68 -3.08 -12.30
C LEU A 378 23.62 -3.30 -13.40
N PRO A 379 23.92 -4.12 -14.44
CA PRO A 379 23.01 -4.32 -15.57
C PRO A 379 21.60 -4.80 -15.16
N LEU A 380 21.50 -5.73 -14.22
CA LEU A 380 20.22 -6.31 -13.78
C LEU A 380 19.28 -5.30 -13.11
N PRO A 381 19.67 -4.56 -12.03
CA PRO A 381 18.78 -3.55 -11.43
C PRO A 381 18.30 -2.49 -12.43
N VAL A 382 19.20 -2.05 -13.32
CA VAL A 382 18.86 -1.07 -14.38
C VAL A 382 17.84 -1.66 -15.34
N LEU A 383 18.04 -2.89 -15.81
CA LEU A 383 17.11 -3.57 -16.71
C LEU A 383 15.73 -3.78 -16.05
N LEU A 384 15.72 -4.19 -14.79
CA LEU A 384 14.49 -4.36 -14.02
C LEU A 384 13.71 -3.05 -13.93
N LEU A 385 14.37 -1.93 -13.61
CA LEU A 385 13.68 -0.65 -13.48
C LEU A 385 13.16 -0.16 -14.83
N ARG A 386 13.94 -0.33 -15.89
CA ARG A 386 13.53 -0.02 -17.27
C ARG A 386 12.29 -0.80 -17.69
N ALA A 387 12.24 -2.10 -17.38
CA ALA A 387 11.08 -2.94 -17.62
C ALA A 387 9.89 -2.52 -16.73
N HIS A 388 10.15 -2.14 -15.48
CA HIS A 388 9.11 -1.67 -14.56
C HIS A 388 8.45 -0.38 -15.06
N CYS A 389 9.18 0.51 -15.74
CA CYS A 389 8.58 1.69 -16.35
C CYS A 389 7.49 1.36 -17.38
N LEU A 390 7.57 0.21 -18.08
CA LEU A 390 6.47 -0.30 -18.91
C LEU A 390 5.29 -0.76 -18.05
N ALA A 391 5.56 -1.47 -16.95
CA ALA A 391 4.53 -1.87 -16.00
C ALA A 391 3.79 -0.66 -15.40
N VAL A 392 4.49 0.45 -15.11
CA VAL A 392 3.88 1.70 -14.62
C VAL A 392 2.88 2.28 -15.63
N LEU A 393 3.20 2.30 -16.92
CA LEU A 393 2.26 2.73 -17.96
C LEU A 393 0.98 1.89 -17.95
N LEU A 394 1.13 0.56 -17.92
CA LEU A 394 -0.02 -0.35 -17.90
C LEU A 394 -0.82 -0.24 -16.60
N LEU A 395 -0.15 -0.07 -15.45
CA LEU A 395 -0.81 0.14 -14.16
C LEU A 395 -1.71 1.37 -14.18
N GLY A 396 -1.26 2.49 -14.72
CA GLY A 396 -2.06 3.71 -14.80
C GLY A 396 -3.31 3.55 -15.68
N ILE A 397 -3.16 2.92 -16.86
CA ILE A 397 -4.28 2.65 -17.78
C ILE A 397 -5.26 1.65 -17.15
N ASN A 398 -4.74 0.58 -16.55
CA ASN A 398 -5.56 -0.41 -15.86
C ASN A 398 -6.38 0.23 -14.75
N GLY A 399 -5.72 1.00 -13.88
CA GLY A 399 -6.34 1.66 -12.74
C GLY A 399 -7.60 2.43 -13.10
N VAL A 400 -7.52 3.35 -14.08
CA VAL A 400 -8.66 4.18 -14.50
C VAL A 400 -9.76 3.39 -15.18
N THR A 401 -9.40 2.45 -16.06
CA THR A 401 -10.40 1.67 -16.83
C THR A 401 -11.14 0.64 -15.96
N GLU A 402 -10.43 -0.03 -15.06
CA GLU A 402 -10.99 -0.95 -14.06
C GLU A 402 -11.82 -0.19 -13.02
N CYS A 403 -11.34 0.97 -12.55
CA CYS A 403 -12.08 1.87 -11.66
C CYS A 403 -13.45 2.24 -12.23
N TYR A 404 -13.50 2.70 -13.48
CA TYR A 404 -14.76 3.07 -14.12
C TYR A 404 -15.70 1.86 -14.27
N SER A 405 -15.13 0.72 -14.70
CA SER A 405 -15.91 -0.51 -14.90
C SER A 405 -16.54 -0.98 -13.59
N ASN A 406 -15.77 -1.01 -12.50
CA ASN A 406 -16.26 -1.40 -11.17
C ASN A 406 -17.23 -0.39 -10.56
N ALA A 407 -17.08 0.91 -10.87
CA ALA A 407 -17.98 1.95 -10.38
C ALA A 407 -19.38 1.83 -11.03
N THR A 408 -19.44 1.45 -12.30
CA THR A 408 -20.64 1.56 -13.14
C THR A 408 -21.29 0.24 -13.53
N ALA A 409 -20.60 -0.90 -13.33
CA ALA A 409 -21.15 -2.22 -13.58
C ALA A 409 -22.25 -2.61 -12.57
N ASP A 410 -23.24 -3.35 -13.05
CA ASP A 410 -24.27 -3.99 -12.24
C ASP A 410 -23.71 -5.16 -11.43
N SER A 411 -24.48 -5.60 -10.42
CA SER A 411 -24.05 -6.66 -9.49
C SER A 411 -23.74 -8.00 -10.19
N ALA A 412 -24.46 -8.36 -11.27
CA ALA A 412 -24.20 -9.59 -12.00
C ALA A 412 -22.90 -9.50 -12.80
N THR A 413 -22.66 -8.37 -13.46
CA THR A 413 -21.39 -8.11 -14.16
C THR A 413 -20.21 -8.06 -13.20
N ILE A 414 -20.34 -7.47 -12.01
CA ILE A 414 -19.29 -7.46 -10.98
C ILE A 414 -18.96 -8.87 -10.52
N SER A 415 -19.98 -9.70 -10.23
CA SER A 415 -19.76 -11.09 -9.83
C SER A 415 -19.02 -11.89 -10.91
N LYS A 416 -19.42 -11.74 -12.18
CA LYS A 416 -18.72 -12.34 -13.32
C LYS A 416 -17.29 -11.81 -13.47
N SER A 417 -17.08 -10.51 -13.28
CA SER A 417 -15.76 -9.87 -13.34
C SER A 417 -14.82 -10.41 -12.25
N ASN A 418 -15.33 -10.59 -11.02
CA ASN A 418 -14.58 -11.18 -9.92
C ASN A 418 -14.13 -12.62 -10.23
N LEU A 419 -14.99 -13.42 -10.87
CA LEU A 419 -14.62 -14.76 -11.32
C LEU A 419 -13.53 -14.71 -12.42
N ILE A 420 -13.66 -13.80 -13.39
CA ILE A 420 -12.65 -13.60 -14.44
C ILE A 420 -11.30 -13.16 -13.83
N MET A 421 -11.31 -12.32 -12.80
CA MET A 421 -10.09 -11.89 -12.10
C MET A 421 -9.32 -13.06 -11.46
N ILE A 422 -10.02 -14.09 -10.97
CA ILE A 422 -9.38 -15.31 -10.46
C ILE A 422 -8.63 -16.02 -11.60
N TYR A 423 -9.27 -16.22 -12.75
CA TYR A 423 -8.62 -16.84 -13.92
C TYR A 423 -7.43 -16.02 -14.44
N GLN A 424 -7.56 -14.70 -14.47
CA GLN A 424 -6.46 -13.80 -14.83
C GLN A 424 -5.29 -13.91 -13.85
N SER A 425 -5.56 -14.11 -12.56
CA SER A 425 -4.53 -14.29 -11.53
C SER A 425 -3.80 -15.62 -11.68
N ILE A 426 -4.52 -16.70 -12.04
CA ILE A 426 -3.90 -17.99 -12.38
C ILE A 426 -3.03 -17.85 -13.63
N ALA A 427 -3.54 -17.19 -14.67
CA ALA A 427 -2.77 -16.93 -15.89
C ALA A 427 -1.51 -16.09 -15.61
N PHE A 428 -1.61 -15.10 -14.72
CA PHE A 428 -0.50 -14.29 -14.25
C PHE A 428 0.58 -15.13 -13.55
N LEU A 429 0.21 -16.02 -12.62
CA LEU A 429 1.16 -16.87 -11.92
C LEU A 429 1.87 -17.82 -12.90
N GLY A 430 1.12 -18.42 -13.83
CA GLY A 430 1.69 -19.28 -14.88
C GLY A 430 2.64 -18.53 -15.83
N ALA A 431 2.23 -17.35 -16.30
CA ALA A 431 3.06 -16.50 -17.15
C ALA A 431 4.34 -16.02 -16.42
N SER A 432 4.21 -15.63 -15.16
CA SER A 432 5.34 -15.21 -14.33
C SER A 432 6.34 -16.34 -14.15
N TYR A 433 5.87 -17.55 -13.85
CA TYR A 433 6.74 -18.73 -13.75
C TYR A 433 7.49 -18.99 -15.06
N LEU A 434 6.79 -19.02 -16.19
CA LEU A 434 7.38 -19.26 -17.51
C LEU A 434 8.41 -18.19 -17.88
N PHE A 435 8.08 -16.92 -17.70
CA PHE A 435 8.96 -15.82 -18.06
C PHE A 435 10.16 -15.70 -17.13
N VAL A 436 10.07 -16.12 -15.87
CA VAL A 436 11.23 -16.11 -14.98
C VAL A 436 12.26 -17.15 -15.39
N ILE A 437 11.83 -18.29 -15.93
CA ILE A 437 12.73 -19.29 -16.50
C ILE A 437 13.47 -18.71 -17.73
N TRP A 438 12.79 -17.89 -18.54
CA TRP A 438 13.37 -17.36 -19.80
C TRP A 438 14.17 -16.06 -19.62
N PHE A 439 13.74 -15.17 -18.72
CA PHE A 439 14.24 -13.80 -18.58
C PHE A 439 14.78 -13.49 -17.17
N GLY A 440 14.87 -14.50 -16.30
CA GLY A 440 15.27 -14.32 -14.91
C GLY A 440 14.29 -13.40 -14.14
N PRO A 441 14.77 -12.55 -13.23
CA PRO A 441 13.91 -11.70 -12.40
C PRO A 441 13.00 -10.74 -13.20
N VAL A 442 13.42 -10.34 -14.40
CA VAL A 442 12.64 -9.47 -15.28
C VAL A 442 11.34 -10.15 -15.73
N GLY A 443 11.33 -11.49 -15.75
CA GLY A 443 10.16 -12.28 -16.10
C GLY A 443 8.93 -12.00 -15.22
N PHE A 444 9.13 -11.71 -13.93
CA PHE A 444 8.02 -11.33 -13.04
C PHE A 444 7.39 -9.99 -13.46
N ILE A 445 8.19 -9.02 -13.92
CA ILE A 445 7.67 -7.74 -14.42
C ILE A 445 6.85 -7.96 -15.70
N PHE A 446 7.32 -8.82 -16.61
CA PHE A 446 6.55 -9.17 -17.80
C PHE A 446 5.27 -9.95 -17.47
N GLY A 447 5.31 -10.83 -16.47
CA GLY A 447 4.12 -11.50 -15.95
C GLY A 447 3.08 -10.48 -15.48
N ASN A 448 3.51 -9.48 -14.72
CA ASN A 448 2.65 -8.34 -14.33
C ASN A 448 2.13 -7.56 -15.53
N CYS A 449 2.96 -7.31 -16.55
CA CYS A 449 2.51 -6.61 -17.76
C CYS A 449 1.41 -7.40 -18.49
N VAL A 450 1.51 -8.74 -18.55
CA VAL A 450 0.46 -9.61 -19.10
C VAL A 450 -0.82 -9.51 -18.27
N ASN A 451 -0.72 -9.60 -16.94
CA ASN A 451 -1.86 -9.45 -16.03
C ASN A 451 -2.59 -8.11 -16.25
N MET A 452 -1.84 -7.00 -16.25
CA MET A 452 -2.41 -5.67 -16.47
C MET A 452 -3.00 -5.53 -17.88
N SER A 453 -2.38 -6.10 -18.90
CA SER A 453 -2.91 -6.08 -20.27
C SER A 453 -4.24 -6.83 -20.38
N LEU A 454 -4.35 -8.02 -19.77
CA LEU A 454 -5.60 -8.80 -19.75
C LEU A 454 -6.73 -8.03 -19.04
N ARG A 455 -6.41 -7.34 -17.94
CA ARG A 455 -7.37 -6.51 -17.20
C ARG A 455 -7.81 -5.29 -18.00
N ILE A 456 -6.87 -4.59 -18.64
CA ILE A 456 -7.17 -3.46 -19.53
C ILE A 456 -8.10 -3.93 -20.66
N ILE A 457 -7.80 -5.06 -21.31
CA ILE A 457 -8.64 -5.61 -22.37
C ILE A 457 -10.05 -5.91 -21.86
N HIS A 458 -10.18 -6.52 -20.67
CA HIS A 458 -11.48 -6.82 -20.07
C HIS A 458 -12.29 -5.54 -19.78
N SER A 459 -11.69 -4.58 -19.08
CA SER A 459 -12.32 -3.30 -18.75
C SER A 459 -12.66 -2.48 -20.00
N ALA A 460 -11.76 -2.45 -20.99
CA ALA A 460 -11.99 -1.77 -22.26
C ALA A 460 -13.14 -2.40 -23.06
N LYS A 461 -13.25 -3.74 -23.08
CA LYS A 461 -14.39 -4.44 -23.68
C LYS A 461 -15.70 -4.07 -23.00
N PHE A 462 -15.72 -4.00 -21.67
CA PHE A 462 -16.90 -3.55 -20.93
C PHE A 462 -17.29 -2.12 -21.28
N ILE A 463 -16.35 -1.18 -21.24
CA ILE A 463 -16.58 0.23 -21.57
C ILE A 463 -17.08 0.38 -23.01
N ASN A 464 -16.44 -0.27 -23.98
CA ASN A 464 -16.85 -0.20 -25.38
C ASN A 464 -18.25 -0.78 -25.61
N LYS A 465 -18.59 -1.90 -24.97
CA LYS A 465 -19.93 -2.48 -25.05
C LYS A 465 -20.97 -1.56 -24.44
N ARG A 466 -20.67 -0.92 -23.31
CA ARG A 466 -21.58 -0.02 -22.58
C ARG A 466 -21.94 1.24 -23.37
N TYR A 467 -21.03 1.72 -24.23
CA TYR A 467 -21.20 2.91 -25.05
C TYR A 467 -21.42 2.61 -26.55
N GLN A 468 -21.60 1.35 -26.93
CA GLN A 468 -21.66 0.91 -28.33
C GLN A 468 -22.76 1.63 -29.13
N ASP A 469 -23.92 1.84 -28.51
CA ASP A 469 -25.10 2.46 -29.13
C ASP A 469 -25.14 3.99 -28.95
N THR A 470 -24.02 4.60 -28.53
CA THR A 470 -23.92 6.05 -28.29
C THR A 470 -22.83 6.69 -29.14
N VAL A 471 -22.83 8.02 -29.22
CA VAL A 471 -21.78 8.80 -29.90
C VAL A 471 -20.47 8.83 -29.09
N TYR A 472 -20.52 8.44 -27.81
CA TYR A 472 -19.40 8.54 -26.88
C TYR A 472 -18.32 7.48 -27.10
N ARG A 473 -17.06 7.92 -27.15
CA ARG A 473 -15.88 7.06 -27.28
C ARG A 473 -14.82 7.42 -26.23
N PRO A 474 -15.07 7.14 -24.94
CA PRO A 474 -14.22 7.60 -23.84
C PRO A 474 -12.77 7.09 -23.93
N LEU A 475 -12.58 5.87 -24.44
CA LEU A 475 -11.25 5.26 -24.58
C LEU A 475 -10.35 5.97 -25.62
N ARG A 476 -10.88 6.89 -26.43
CA ARG A 476 -10.06 7.73 -27.32
C ARG A 476 -9.06 8.58 -26.53
N GLY A 477 -9.34 8.86 -25.26
CA GLY A 477 -8.41 9.54 -24.36
C GLY A 477 -7.09 8.78 -24.14
N LEU A 478 -7.04 7.47 -24.35
CA LEU A 478 -5.81 6.67 -24.24
C LEU A 478 -4.79 6.99 -25.34
N VAL A 479 -5.21 7.60 -26.45
CA VAL A 479 -4.29 7.97 -27.53
C VAL A 479 -3.74 9.36 -27.25
N PRO A 480 -2.42 9.52 -27.00
CA PRO A 480 -1.82 10.82 -26.80
C PRO A 480 -1.91 11.67 -28.06
N LYS A 481 -1.92 12.99 -27.87
CA LYS A 481 -1.96 13.97 -28.96
C LYS A 481 -0.60 14.08 -29.67
N PRO A 482 -0.58 14.53 -30.95
CA PRO A 482 0.58 14.38 -31.81
C PRO A 482 1.79 15.25 -31.43
N ILE A 483 1.61 16.48 -30.95
CA ILE A 483 2.72 17.36 -30.56
C ILE A 483 3.40 16.80 -29.31
N PHE A 484 2.63 16.39 -28.29
CA PHE A 484 3.17 15.71 -27.12
C PHE A 484 3.95 14.46 -27.51
N SER A 485 3.37 13.61 -28.38
CA SER A 485 4.02 12.38 -28.85
C SER A 485 5.33 12.67 -29.60
N THR A 486 5.34 13.71 -30.44
CA THR A 486 6.55 14.12 -31.19
C THR A 486 7.64 14.63 -30.24
N CYS A 487 7.29 15.52 -29.31
CA CYS A 487 8.23 16.00 -28.30
C CYS A 487 8.77 14.85 -27.44
N LEU A 488 7.93 13.88 -27.10
CA LEU A 488 8.32 12.72 -26.31
C LEU A 488 9.30 11.81 -27.07
N LEU A 489 9.11 11.60 -28.39
CA LEU A 489 10.04 10.85 -29.23
C LEU A 489 11.39 11.57 -29.37
N VAL A 490 11.37 12.90 -29.56
CA VAL A 490 12.60 13.72 -29.57
C VAL A 490 13.32 13.61 -28.23
N ALA A 491 12.59 13.74 -27.12
CA ALA A 491 13.14 13.56 -25.78
C ALA A 491 13.75 12.16 -25.62
N ALA A 492 13.08 11.10 -26.05
CA ALA A 492 13.59 9.72 -25.99
C ALA A 492 14.94 9.58 -26.70
N PHE A 493 15.07 10.16 -27.90
CA PHE A 493 16.31 10.14 -28.65
C PHE A 493 17.43 10.92 -27.93
N VAL A 494 17.16 12.16 -27.53
CA VAL A 494 18.13 13.06 -26.88
C VAL A 494 18.59 12.50 -25.53
N THR A 495 17.68 11.96 -24.71
CA THR A 495 18.03 11.42 -23.39
C THR A 495 18.80 10.11 -23.50
N ASN A 496 18.54 9.29 -24.52
CA ASN A 496 19.29 8.05 -24.78
C ASN A 496 20.71 8.37 -25.27
N LEU A 497 20.86 9.35 -26.15
CA LEU A 497 22.16 9.88 -26.55
C LEU A 497 22.94 10.39 -25.32
N SER A 498 22.28 11.20 -24.49
CA SER A 498 22.83 11.71 -23.24
C SER A 498 23.27 10.60 -22.29
N HIS A 499 22.49 9.52 -22.15
CA HIS A 499 22.87 8.36 -21.32
C HIS A 499 24.15 7.69 -21.86
N THR A 500 24.20 7.41 -23.16
CA THR A 500 25.33 6.71 -23.79
C THR A 500 26.65 7.49 -23.72
N TYR A 501 26.61 8.81 -23.92
CA TYR A 501 27.83 9.63 -23.97
C TYR A 501 28.24 10.26 -22.64
N LEU A 502 27.29 10.59 -21.75
CA LEU A 502 27.59 11.33 -20.51
C LEU A 502 27.56 10.46 -19.26
N PHE A 503 26.80 9.36 -19.22
CA PHE A 503 26.77 8.48 -18.05
C PHE A 503 27.83 7.36 -18.20
N PRO A 504 28.71 7.10 -17.22
CA PRO A 504 28.68 7.59 -15.83
C PRO A 504 29.59 8.80 -15.53
N ALA A 505 30.38 9.30 -16.49
CA ALA A 505 31.42 10.29 -16.25
C ALA A 505 30.90 11.70 -15.87
N ALA A 506 29.84 12.16 -16.53
CA ALA A 506 29.26 13.50 -16.41
C ALA A 506 27.78 13.45 -15.98
N LYS A 507 27.51 12.82 -14.82
CA LYS A 507 26.13 12.59 -14.29
C LYS A 507 25.31 13.87 -14.14
N ALA A 508 25.95 14.97 -13.74
CA ALA A 508 25.28 16.26 -13.58
C ALA A 508 24.76 16.81 -14.92
N TRP A 509 25.57 16.74 -15.97
CA TRP A 509 25.16 17.16 -17.32
C TRP A 509 24.06 16.28 -17.89
N HIS A 510 24.13 14.96 -17.66
CA HIS A 510 23.04 14.05 -18.00
C HIS A 510 21.72 14.46 -17.34
N LEU A 511 21.75 14.79 -16.04
CA LEU A 511 20.58 15.26 -15.31
C LEU A 511 20.02 16.58 -15.86
N VAL A 512 20.88 17.56 -16.17
CA VAL A 512 20.46 18.86 -16.73
C VAL A 512 19.73 18.67 -18.06
N ILE A 513 20.27 17.84 -18.97
CA ILE A 513 19.61 17.53 -20.24
C ILE A 513 18.23 16.90 -20.00
N GLY A 514 18.12 16.01 -19.00
CA GLY A 514 16.86 15.41 -18.60
C GLY A 514 15.83 16.43 -18.13
N ILE A 515 16.24 17.37 -17.27
CA ILE A 515 15.35 18.42 -16.77
C ILE A 515 14.85 19.30 -17.92
N VAL A 516 15.74 19.71 -18.83
CA VAL A 516 15.36 20.53 -20.00
C VAL A 516 14.37 19.79 -20.90
N MET A 517 14.66 18.53 -21.25
CA MET A 517 13.76 17.73 -22.09
C MET A 517 12.42 17.46 -21.40
N PHE A 518 12.42 17.23 -20.07
CA PHE A 518 11.21 17.05 -19.29
C PHE A 518 10.32 18.30 -19.30
N ILE A 519 10.91 19.49 -19.15
CA ILE A 519 10.18 20.76 -19.22
C ILE A 519 9.57 20.96 -20.62
N ILE A 520 10.29 20.62 -21.69
CA ILE A 520 9.78 20.71 -23.06
C ILE A 520 8.57 19.78 -23.26
N VAL A 521 8.67 18.53 -22.82
CA VAL A 521 7.58 17.54 -22.91
C VAL A 521 6.38 17.95 -22.05
N LEU A 522 6.61 18.50 -20.85
CA LEU A 522 5.55 19.01 -20.00
C LEU A 522 4.86 20.23 -20.64
N GLY A 523 5.64 21.13 -21.23
CA GLY A 523 5.14 22.30 -21.95
C GLY A 523 4.26 21.92 -23.14
N SER A 524 4.68 20.93 -23.94
CA SER A 524 3.86 20.43 -25.07
C SER A 524 2.59 19.73 -24.60
N TRP A 525 2.65 19.01 -23.48
CA TRP A 525 1.48 18.38 -22.88
C TRP A 525 0.43 19.41 -22.44
N ILE A 526 0.85 20.49 -21.77
CA ILE A 526 -0.02 21.58 -21.32
C ILE A 526 -0.58 22.34 -22.53
N TYR A 527 0.25 22.64 -23.53
CA TYR A 527 -0.14 23.36 -24.74
C TYR A 527 -1.26 22.64 -25.51
N GLU A 528 -1.12 21.32 -25.71
CA GLU A 528 -2.13 20.55 -26.43
C GLU A 528 -3.43 20.35 -25.64
N ASN A 529 -3.39 20.49 -24.31
CA ASN A 529 -4.52 20.23 -23.43
C ASN A 529 -4.91 21.48 -22.65
N HIS A 530 -5.63 22.39 -23.31
CA HIS A 530 -6.12 23.65 -22.71
C HIS A 530 -6.83 23.45 -21.35
N TRP A 531 -7.56 22.35 -21.18
CA TRP A 531 -8.25 22.05 -19.93
C TRP A 531 -7.28 21.78 -18.75
N ILE A 532 -6.03 21.36 -19.01
CA ILE A 532 -4.99 21.23 -17.98
C ILE A 532 -4.56 22.62 -17.49
N TYR A 533 -4.42 23.58 -18.40
CA TYR A 533 -4.13 24.97 -18.04
C TYR A 533 -5.22 25.57 -17.15
N GLU A 534 -6.50 25.34 -17.49
CA GLU A 534 -7.63 25.76 -16.64
C GLU A 534 -7.59 25.11 -15.25
N LEU A 535 -7.25 23.81 -15.18
CA LEU A 535 -7.14 23.08 -13.92
C LEU A 535 -5.99 23.60 -13.04
N ILE A 536 -4.85 23.91 -13.65
CA ILE A 536 -3.71 24.54 -12.96
C ILE A 536 -4.11 25.91 -12.43
N ASN A 537 -4.76 26.75 -13.25
CA ASN A 537 -5.24 28.06 -12.82
C ASN A 537 -6.23 27.94 -11.66
N LEU A 538 -7.17 27.01 -11.71
CA LEU A 538 -8.12 26.76 -10.62
C LEU A 538 -7.44 26.28 -9.33
N ALA A 539 -6.40 25.45 -9.44
CA ALA A 539 -5.63 25.00 -8.30
C ALA A 539 -4.84 26.16 -7.67
N THR A 540 -4.20 26.99 -8.49
CA THR A 540 -3.44 28.16 -8.02
C THR A 540 -4.33 29.21 -7.36
N SER A 541 -5.52 29.49 -7.91
CA SER A 541 -6.48 30.42 -7.31
C SER A 541 -6.98 29.92 -5.96
N LYS A 542 -7.33 28.63 -5.85
CA LYS A 542 -7.71 28.03 -4.55
C LYS A 542 -6.58 28.06 -3.52
N LEU A 543 -5.33 27.86 -3.94
CA LEU A 543 -4.17 27.92 -3.07
C LEU A 543 -3.94 29.35 -2.56
N TYR A 544 -4.08 30.33 -3.46
CA TYR A 544 -4.03 31.76 -3.14
C TYR A 544 -5.12 32.15 -2.14
N ASP A 545 -6.38 31.78 -2.40
CA ASP A 545 -7.51 32.02 -1.50
C ASP A 545 -7.32 31.36 -0.12
N TRP A 546 -6.67 30.19 -0.08
CA TRP A 546 -6.36 29.52 1.19
C TRP A 546 -5.26 30.25 1.97
N TYR A 547 -4.21 30.70 1.29
CA TYR A 547 -3.12 31.48 1.88
C TYR A 547 -3.63 32.81 2.43
N GLU A 548 -4.45 33.52 1.67
CA GLU A 548 -5.04 34.80 2.07
C GLU A 548 -5.97 34.65 3.28
N ARG A 549 -6.80 33.59 3.31
CA ARG A 549 -7.64 33.23 4.48
C ARG A 549 -6.84 32.87 5.73
N ARG A 550 -5.61 32.35 5.57
CA ARG A 550 -4.71 32.09 6.71
C ARG A 550 -4.11 33.38 7.25
N GLN A 551 -3.65 34.27 6.38
CA GLN A 551 -3.12 35.57 6.80
C GLN A 551 -4.17 36.45 7.49
N THR A 552 -5.40 36.49 6.98
CA THR A 552 -6.50 37.27 7.62
C THR A 552 -6.93 36.70 8.97
N LYS A 553 -6.80 35.39 9.19
CA LYS A 553 -7.02 34.78 10.52
C LYS A 553 -5.91 35.14 11.51
N GLN A 554 -4.66 35.19 11.04
CA GLN A 554 -3.50 35.51 11.88
C GLN A 554 -3.50 36.98 12.29
N LYS A 555 -3.91 37.90 11.39
CA LYS A 555 -4.14 39.32 11.68
C LYS A 555 -5.34 39.65 12.58
N LYS A 556 -6.21 38.68 12.88
CA LYS A 556 -7.35 38.85 13.81
C LYS A 556 -7.08 38.23 15.19
N SER A 557 -5.97 37.50 15.35
CA SER A 557 -5.54 36.91 16.62
C SER A 557 -4.42 37.70 17.30
N ASP A 558 -3.80 38.63 16.58
CA ASP A 558 -2.98 39.73 17.11
C ASP A 558 -3.88 40.97 17.26
#